data_AF-W2CPX7-F1
#
_entry.id   AF-W2CPX7-F1
#
_cell.length_a   1.000
_cell.length_b   1.000
_cell.length_c   1.000
_cell.angle_alpha   90.00
_cell.angle_beta   90.00
_cell.angle_gamma   90.00
#
_symmetry.space_group_name_H-M   'P 1'
#
loop_
_entity.id
_entity.type
_entity.pdbx_description
1 polymer ?
#
loop_
_entity_poly.entity_id
_entity_poly.type
_entity_poly.pdbx_seq_one_letter_code
_entity_poly.pdbx_strand_id
1 'polypeptide(L)'
;MYWLQVGAQPTDTARMILSREGVCLKKHLLEGVKKGAFDEAKAEEKFQAWLSEKKLALQQVKDAEREKSKAKVKARLDAETEVNKAKAEALAKKRAEIAAAKAQAEAEAAAAAAAAEAEAEAAKAAEAPAAEAAAPEAEAAPAPEAN
;
A
#
# COMPACT_ATOMS: atom_id res chain seq x y z
N MET A 1 -5.35 -47.03 -20.78
CA MET A 1 -4.35 -47.73 -19.92
C MET A 1 -3.29 -48.51 -20.70
N TYR A 2 -3.64 -49.11 -21.84
CA TYR A 2 -2.81 -49.96 -22.71
C TYR A 2 -1.27 -49.80 -22.63
N TRP A 3 -0.71 -48.65 -23.02
CA TRP A 3 0.75 -48.46 -23.16
C TRP A 3 1.59 -48.87 -21.94
N LEU A 4 1.16 -48.51 -20.73
CA LEU A 4 1.86 -48.87 -19.48
C LEU A 4 1.71 -50.35 -19.09
N GLN A 5 0.79 -51.08 -19.72
CA GLN A 5 0.61 -52.52 -19.55
C GLN A 5 1.40 -53.34 -20.58
N VAL A 6 1.73 -52.77 -21.74
CA VAL A 6 2.59 -53.39 -22.77
C VAL A 6 4.07 -52.98 -22.64
N GLY A 7 4.47 -52.42 -21.49
CA GLY A 7 5.88 -52.21 -21.12
C GLY A 7 6.46 -50.82 -21.40
N ALA A 8 5.66 -49.83 -21.86
CA ALA A 8 6.15 -48.49 -22.13
C ALA A 8 6.80 -47.84 -20.88
N GLN A 9 8.03 -47.35 -21.02
CA GLN A 9 8.79 -46.69 -19.96
C GLN A 9 8.57 -45.18 -19.98
N PRO A 10 7.90 -44.58 -18.98
CA PRO A 10 7.78 -43.14 -18.89
C PRO A 10 9.09 -42.51 -18.39
N THR A 11 9.52 -41.43 -19.05
CA THR A 11 10.55 -40.50 -18.55
C THR A 11 10.14 -39.91 -17.21
N ASP A 12 11.08 -39.38 -16.42
CA ASP A 12 10.80 -39.01 -15.02
C ASP A 12 9.68 -37.96 -14.88
N THR A 13 9.65 -36.93 -15.73
CA THR A 13 8.56 -35.93 -15.75
C THR A 13 7.20 -36.57 -16.08
N ALA A 14 7.16 -37.48 -17.07
CA ALA A 14 5.94 -38.21 -17.41
C ALA A 14 5.51 -39.14 -16.28
N ARG A 15 6.45 -39.83 -15.63
CA ARG A 15 6.20 -40.71 -14.46
C ARG A 15 5.66 -39.91 -13.28
N MET A 16 6.17 -38.70 -13.05
CA MET A 16 5.70 -37.80 -12.00
C MET A 16 4.24 -37.38 -12.22
N ILE A 17 3.87 -37.01 -13.46
CA ILE A 17 2.48 -36.71 -13.84
C ILE A 17 1.60 -37.95 -13.69
N LEU A 18 1.98 -39.08 -14.29
CA LEU A 18 1.21 -40.33 -14.27
C LEU A 18 1.06 -40.93 -12.86
N SER A 19 2.01 -40.68 -11.96
CA SER A 19 1.90 -41.09 -10.55
C SER A 19 0.99 -40.15 -9.75
N ARG A 20 1.02 -38.84 -10.05
CA ARG A 20 0.14 -37.84 -9.42
C ARG A 20 -1.33 -38.06 -9.80
N GLU A 21 -1.61 -38.39 -11.05
CA GLU A 21 -2.95 -38.74 -11.54
C GLU A 21 -3.35 -40.21 -11.22
N GLY A 22 -2.54 -40.94 -10.43
CA GLY A 22 -2.84 -42.29 -9.97
C GLY A 22 -2.72 -43.40 -11.01
N VAL A 23 -2.42 -43.07 -12.27
CA VAL A 23 -2.29 -44.02 -13.38
C VAL A 23 -1.25 -45.11 -13.07
N CYS A 24 -0.12 -44.75 -12.46
CA CYS A 24 0.90 -45.72 -12.03
C CYS A 24 0.43 -46.63 -10.88
N LEU A 25 -0.41 -46.14 -9.95
CA LEU A 25 -0.98 -46.98 -8.90
C LEU A 25 -2.03 -47.95 -9.47
N LYS A 26 -2.93 -47.48 -10.34
CA LYS A 26 -3.92 -48.34 -11.01
C LYS A 26 -3.25 -49.40 -11.90
N LYS A 27 -2.07 -49.12 -12.46
CA LYS A 27 -1.20 -50.11 -13.12
C LYS A 27 -0.80 -51.23 -12.16
N HIS A 28 -0.23 -50.87 -11.01
CA HIS A 28 0.22 -51.83 -10.00
C HIS A 28 -0.93 -52.67 -9.42
N LEU A 29 -2.08 -52.04 -9.14
CA LEU A 29 -3.26 -52.73 -8.63
C LEU A 29 -3.78 -53.76 -9.65
N LEU A 30 -3.92 -53.40 -10.93
CA LEU A 30 -4.33 -54.33 -11.98
C LEU A 30 -3.30 -55.45 -12.23
N GLU A 31 -2.01 -55.24 -11.95
CA GLU A 31 -1.00 -56.31 -11.97
C GLU A 31 -1.13 -57.27 -10.78
N GLY A 32 -1.62 -56.80 -9.62
CA GLY A 32 -2.02 -57.67 -8.51
C GLY A 32 -3.22 -58.55 -8.87
N VAL A 33 -4.24 -57.98 -9.52
CA VAL A 33 -5.40 -58.73 -10.03
C VAL A 33 -4.97 -59.79 -11.03
N LYS A 34 -4.16 -59.44 -12.04
CA LYS A 34 -3.63 -60.39 -13.04
C LYS A 34 -2.78 -61.52 -12.45
N LYS A 35 -2.28 -61.36 -11.21
CA LYS A 35 -1.54 -62.37 -10.45
C LYS A 35 -2.40 -63.11 -9.40
N GLY A 36 -3.71 -62.86 -9.37
CA GLY A 36 -4.64 -63.48 -8.42
C GLY A 36 -4.54 -63.00 -6.97
N ALA A 37 -3.82 -61.89 -6.70
CA ALA A 37 -3.59 -61.42 -5.33
C ALA A 37 -4.81 -60.74 -4.69
N PHE A 38 -5.74 -60.24 -5.51
CA PHE A 38 -7.03 -59.67 -5.11
C PHE A 38 -7.93 -59.50 -6.35
N ASP A 39 -9.23 -59.35 -6.14
CA ASP A 39 -10.22 -59.07 -7.19
C ASP A 39 -10.25 -57.60 -7.64
N GLU A 40 -10.93 -57.34 -8.77
CA GLU A 40 -11.06 -56.00 -9.36
C GLU A 40 -11.84 -55.02 -8.47
N ALA A 41 -12.78 -55.48 -7.64
CA ALA A 41 -13.54 -54.62 -6.75
C ALA A 41 -12.64 -54.07 -5.63
N LYS A 42 -11.87 -54.94 -4.95
CA LYS A 42 -10.86 -54.52 -3.96
C LYS A 42 -9.73 -53.68 -4.58
N ALA A 43 -9.42 -53.89 -5.86
CA ALA A 43 -8.48 -53.04 -6.59
C ALA A 43 -9.02 -51.61 -6.76
N GLU A 44 -10.27 -51.46 -7.19
CA GLU A 44 -10.89 -50.14 -7.35
C GLU A 44 -11.17 -49.46 -6.01
N GLU A 45 -11.61 -50.19 -4.99
CA GLU A 45 -11.81 -49.68 -3.62
C GLU A 45 -10.52 -49.05 -3.07
N LYS A 46 -9.40 -49.76 -3.14
CA LYS A 46 -8.07 -49.24 -2.75
C LYS A 46 -7.64 -48.02 -3.59
N PHE A 47 -7.98 -47.99 -4.88
CA PHE A 47 -7.71 -46.86 -5.74
C PHE A 47 -8.53 -45.62 -5.37
N GLN A 48 -9.81 -45.79 -5.04
CA GLN A 48 -10.69 -44.69 -4.60
C GLN A 48 -10.33 -44.18 -3.21
N ALA A 49 -9.93 -45.06 -2.28
CA ALA A 49 -9.39 -44.68 -0.97
C ALA A 49 -8.09 -43.87 -1.11
N TRP A 50 -7.15 -44.30 -1.96
CA TRP A 50 -5.95 -43.52 -2.26
C TRP A 50 -6.27 -42.18 -2.93
N LEU A 51 -7.27 -42.11 -3.82
CA LEU A 51 -7.71 -40.87 -4.45
C LEU A 51 -8.32 -39.89 -3.44
N SER A 52 -9.08 -40.35 -2.45
CA SER A 52 -9.64 -39.48 -1.41
C SER A 52 -8.55 -38.98 -0.45
N GLU A 53 -7.62 -39.85 -0.03
CA GLU A 53 -6.44 -39.47 0.75
C GLU A 53 -5.57 -38.45 0.01
N LYS A 54 -5.28 -38.67 -1.29
CA LYS A 54 -4.53 -37.71 -2.11
C LYS A 54 -5.23 -36.37 -2.24
N LYS A 55 -6.55 -36.34 -2.41
CA LYS A 55 -7.34 -35.10 -2.43
C LYS A 55 -7.24 -34.38 -1.09
N LEU A 56 -7.38 -35.09 0.04
CA LEU A 56 -7.27 -34.52 1.38
C LEU A 56 -5.89 -33.90 1.63
N ALA A 57 -4.80 -34.64 1.36
CA ALA A 57 -3.44 -34.16 1.52
C ALA A 57 -3.14 -32.92 0.64
N LEU A 58 -3.68 -32.90 -0.59
CA LEU A 58 -3.55 -31.73 -1.49
C LEU A 58 -4.35 -30.51 -1.02
N GLN A 59 -5.49 -30.67 -0.32
CA GLN A 59 -6.20 -29.55 0.30
C GLN A 59 -5.44 -29.05 1.53
N GLN A 60 -4.99 -29.95 2.42
CA GLN A 60 -4.17 -29.60 3.59
C GLN A 60 -2.95 -28.74 3.22
N VAL A 61 -2.23 -29.09 2.14
CA VAL A 61 -1.09 -28.30 1.64
C VAL A 61 -1.52 -26.93 1.11
N LYS A 62 -2.63 -26.83 0.38
CA LYS A 62 -3.16 -25.55 -0.13
C LYS A 62 -3.62 -24.63 1.00
N ASP A 63 -4.34 -25.16 1.97
CA ASP A 63 -4.86 -24.39 3.10
C ASP A 63 -3.71 -23.94 4.01
N ALA A 64 -2.72 -24.80 4.27
CA ALA A 64 -1.50 -24.43 4.97
C ALA A 64 -0.72 -23.29 4.27
N GLU A 65 -0.59 -23.31 2.93
CA GLU A 65 0.07 -22.19 2.23
C GLU A 65 -0.83 -20.94 2.11
N ARG A 66 -2.17 -21.09 2.09
CA ARG A 66 -3.10 -19.95 2.20
C ARG A 66 -2.92 -19.23 3.53
N GLU A 67 -2.89 -19.96 4.65
CA GLU A 67 -2.74 -19.33 5.97
C GLU A 67 -1.32 -18.76 6.18
N LYS A 68 -0.26 -19.42 5.68
CA LYS A 68 1.07 -18.80 5.62
C LYS A 68 1.09 -17.53 4.77
N SER A 69 0.39 -17.50 3.63
CA SER A 69 0.29 -16.32 2.78
C SER A 69 -0.41 -15.16 3.49
N LYS A 70 -1.58 -15.41 4.10
CA LYS A 70 -2.27 -14.45 4.98
C LYS A 70 -1.38 -13.94 6.11
N ALA A 71 -0.65 -14.83 6.79
CA ALA A 71 0.26 -14.45 7.88
C ALA A 71 1.42 -13.56 7.38
N LYS A 72 2.03 -13.89 6.22
CA LYS A 72 3.05 -13.06 5.56
C LYS A 72 2.50 -11.68 5.18
N VAL A 73 1.28 -11.60 4.64
CA VAL A 73 0.62 -10.34 4.28
C VAL A 73 0.30 -9.51 5.51
N LYS A 74 -0.28 -10.12 6.56
CA LYS A 74 -0.56 -9.41 7.82
C LYS A 74 0.72 -8.88 8.46
N ALA A 75 1.76 -9.69 8.59
CA ALA A 75 3.03 -9.25 9.18
C ALA A 75 3.69 -8.09 8.40
N ARG A 76 3.51 -8.02 7.08
CA ARG A 76 3.91 -6.85 6.27
C ARG A 76 3.04 -5.63 6.54
N LEU A 77 1.71 -5.81 6.54
CA LEU A 77 0.77 -4.72 6.81
C LEU A 77 1.03 -4.10 8.20
N ASP A 78 1.14 -4.93 9.24
CA ASP A 78 1.42 -4.50 10.61
C ASP A 78 2.72 -3.65 10.64
N ALA A 79 3.82 -4.17 10.06
CA ALA A 79 5.10 -3.44 9.96
C ALA A 79 5.02 -2.14 9.15
N GLU A 80 4.29 -2.13 8.02
CA GLU A 80 4.05 -0.94 7.21
C GLU A 80 3.23 0.12 7.97
N THR A 81 2.28 -0.29 8.81
CA THR A 81 1.51 0.66 9.65
C THR A 81 2.36 1.32 10.73
N GLU A 82 3.24 0.58 11.43
CA GLU A 82 4.13 1.20 12.43
C GLU A 82 5.13 2.16 11.79
N VAL A 83 5.70 1.78 10.63
CA VAL A 83 6.57 2.67 9.86
C VAL A 83 5.83 3.93 9.38
N ASN A 84 4.55 3.82 8.99
CA ASN A 84 3.75 4.97 8.58
C ASN A 84 3.32 5.86 9.75
N LYS A 85 3.02 5.30 10.94
CA LYS A 85 2.79 6.09 12.17
C LYS A 85 4.03 6.91 12.54
N ALA A 86 5.19 6.26 12.63
CA ALA A 86 6.44 6.93 12.96
C ALA A 86 6.81 8.04 11.94
N LYS A 87 6.58 7.80 10.64
CA LYS A 87 6.71 8.83 9.60
C LYS A 87 5.71 9.97 9.76
N ALA A 88 4.44 9.69 10.08
CA ALA A 88 3.41 10.70 10.27
C ALA A 88 3.73 11.62 11.47
N GLU A 89 4.18 11.06 12.59
CA GLU A 89 4.62 11.85 13.75
C GLU A 89 5.85 12.72 13.46
N ALA A 90 6.87 12.16 12.81
CA ALA A 90 8.07 12.90 12.42
C ALA A 90 7.75 14.02 11.42
N LEU A 91 6.80 13.79 10.51
CA LEU A 91 6.33 14.78 9.53
C LEU A 91 5.43 15.84 10.18
N ALA A 92 4.63 15.49 11.18
CA ALA A 92 3.85 16.44 11.98
C ALA A 92 4.75 17.37 12.79
N LYS A 93 5.77 16.83 13.47
CA LYS A 93 6.79 17.62 14.21
C LYS A 93 7.49 18.61 13.29
N LYS A 94 8.02 18.13 12.15
CA LYS A 94 8.66 19.01 11.13
C LYS A 94 7.71 20.05 10.54
N ARG A 95 6.44 19.75 10.34
CA ARG A 95 5.44 20.75 9.91
C ARG A 95 5.19 21.81 10.98
N ALA A 96 5.13 21.44 12.25
CA ALA A 96 4.99 22.39 13.36
C ALA A 96 6.23 23.30 13.49
N GLU A 97 7.43 22.73 13.39
CA GLU A 97 8.70 23.48 13.38
C GLU A 97 8.76 24.50 12.23
N ILE A 98 8.42 24.07 11.00
CA ILE A 98 8.39 24.97 9.82
C ILE A 98 7.30 26.05 9.97
N ALA A 99 6.13 25.73 10.52
CA ALA A 99 5.07 26.69 10.77
C ALA A 99 5.46 27.74 11.83
N ALA A 100 6.12 27.30 12.92
CA ALA A 100 6.61 28.19 13.96
C ALA A 100 7.72 29.12 13.43
N ALA A 101 8.69 28.59 12.69
CA ALA A 101 9.75 29.38 12.07
C ALA A 101 9.20 30.40 11.05
N LYS A 102 8.20 30.03 10.25
CA LYS A 102 7.53 30.97 9.34
C LYS A 102 6.76 32.05 10.10
N ALA A 103 6.04 31.69 11.17
CA ALA A 103 5.31 32.67 11.99
C ALA A 103 6.25 33.66 12.69
N GLN A 104 7.43 33.22 13.14
CA GLN A 104 8.46 34.12 13.66
C GLN A 104 8.99 35.06 12.56
N ALA A 105 9.33 34.55 11.38
CA ALA A 105 9.81 35.38 10.26
C ALA A 105 8.76 36.41 9.78
N GLU A 106 7.47 36.05 9.76
CA GLU A 106 6.38 36.99 9.42
C GLU A 106 6.16 38.04 10.52
N ALA A 107 6.30 37.68 11.80
CA ALA A 107 6.22 38.63 12.91
C ALA A 107 7.43 39.59 12.96
N GLU A 108 8.64 39.09 12.69
CA GLU A 108 9.88 39.88 12.64
C GLU A 108 9.88 40.85 11.45
N ALA A 109 9.38 40.41 10.28
CA ALA A 109 9.16 41.29 9.13
C ALA A 109 8.10 42.37 9.40
N ALA A 110 7.00 42.04 10.09
CA ALA A 110 5.98 43.00 10.47
C ALA A 110 6.50 44.04 11.49
N ALA A 111 7.33 43.61 12.46
CA ALA A 111 7.97 44.51 13.40
C ALA A 111 8.97 45.46 12.71
N ALA A 112 9.75 44.97 11.74
CA ALA A 112 10.66 45.79 10.94
C ALA A 112 9.91 46.82 10.06
N ALA A 113 8.78 46.44 9.48
CA ALA A 113 7.94 47.36 8.70
C ALA A 113 7.36 48.48 9.58
N ALA A 114 6.80 48.14 10.75
CA ALA A 114 6.25 49.12 11.69
C ALA A 114 7.31 50.07 12.26
N ALA A 115 8.55 49.59 12.47
CA ALA A 115 9.66 50.43 12.88
C ALA A 115 10.06 51.45 11.80
N ALA A 116 10.14 51.01 10.53
CA ALA A 116 10.45 51.89 9.41
C ALA A 116 9.35 52.94 9.13
N GLU A 117 8.07 52.57 9.32
CA GLU A 117 6.95 53.50 9.21
C GLU A 117 6.96 54.55 10.33
N ALA A 118 7.30 54.16 11.57
CA ALA A 118 7.47 55.09 12.68
C ALA A 118 8.68 56.03 12.52
N GLU A 119 9.82 55.57 11.96
CA GLU A 119 10.94 56.46 11.61
C GLU A 119 10.55 57.45 10.50
N ALA A 120 9.77 57.02 9.50
CA ALA A 120 9.28 57.90 8.44
C ALA A 120 8.29 58.97 8.96
N GLU A 121 7.40 58.62 9.90
CA GLU A 121 6.49 59.58 10.54
C GLU A 121 7.23 60.55 11.46
N ALA A 122 8.21 60.05 12.25
CA ALA A 122 9.06 60.89 13.08
C ALA A 122 9.91 61.89 12.27
N ALA A 123 10.47 61.47 11.13
CA ALA A 123 11.16 62.36 10.20
C ALA A 123 10.24 63.45 9.65
N LYS A 124 8.98 63.13 9.37
CA LYS A 124 7.98 64.07 8.84
C LYS A 124 7.45 65.05 9.90
N ALA A 125 7.41 64.65 11.16
CA ALA A 125 7.08 65.53 12.28
C ALA A 125 8.16 66.58 12.59
N ALA A 126 9.39 66.40 12.11
CA ALA A 126 10.50 67.33 12.35
C ALA A 126 10.51 68.57 11.43
N GLU A 127 9.68 68.61 10.38
CA GLU A 127 9.72 69.67 9.34
C GLU A 127 8.62 70.75 9.49
N ALA A 128 7.87 70.76 10.60
CA ALA A 128 6.91 71.83 10.93
C ALA A 128 7.08 72.24 12.41
N PRO A 129 7.59 73.45 12.70
CA PRO A 129 6.80 74.66 12.40
C PRO A 129 7.58 75.95 12.03
N ALA A 130 7.15 76.65 10.97
CA ALA A 130 7.40 78.09 10.78
C ALA A 130 6.44 78.72 9.74
N ALA A 131 5.67 79.75 10.14
CA ALA A 131 4.77 80.62 9.33
C ALA A 131 3.71 79.89 8.46
N GLU A 132 2.37 80.00 8.64
CA GLU A 132 1.47 81.07 9.11
C GLU A 132 1.22 82.23 8.11
N ALA A 133 -0.08 82.50 7.87
CA ALA A 133 -0.69 83.53 7.00
C ALA A 133 -0.41 83.42 5.48
N ALA A 134 -1.40 83.46 4.56
CA ALA A 134 -2.83 83.79 4.68
C ALA A 134 -3.69 83.14 3.56
N ALA A 135 -5.01 83.12 3.77
CA ALA A 135 -6.08 82.77 2.79
C ALA A 135 -6.66 84.07 2.14
N PRO A 136 -7.75 84.08 1.33
CA PRO A 136 -8.62 83.02 0.78
C PRO A 136 -8.76 83.15 -0.78
N GLU A 137 -9.80 82.75 -1.55
CA GLU A 137 -11.13 82.14 -1.35
C GLU A 137 -11.69 81.51 -2.67
N ALA A 138 -12.72 80.65 -2.57
CA ALA A 138 -13.69 80.25 -3.62
C ALA A 138 -13.17 79.51 -4.90
N GLU A 139 -13.96 78.77 -5.70
CA GLU A 139 -15.40 78.42 -5.67
C GLU A 139 -15.68 77.06 -6.38
N ALA A 140 -16.92 76.58 -6.26
CA ALA A 140 -17.68 75.70 -7.18
C ALA A 140 -17.33 74.19 -7.34
N ALA A 141 -18.39 73.37 -7.20
CA ALA A 141 -18.54 71.98 -7.67
C ALA A 141 -19.35 71.99 -9.02
N PRO A 142 -19.83 70.87 -9.64
CA PRO A 142 -20.05 69.50 -9.15
C PRO A 142 -19.69 68.33 -10.13
N ALA A 143 -20.09 67.11 -9.76
CA ALA A 143 -20.16 65.89 -10.60
C ALA A 143 -21.60 65.74 -11.20
N PRO A 144 -22.10 64.56 -11.70
CA PRO A 144 -21.49 63.27 -12.07
C PRO A 144 -21.99 62.70 -13.44
N GLU A 145 -21.53 61.51 -13.86
CA GLU A 145 -22.29 60.45 -14.60
C GLU A 145 -21.35 59.24 -14.88
N ALA A 146 -21.69 57.94 -14.87
CA ALA A 146 -22.94 57.16 -14.71
C ALA A 146 -23.63 56.54 -15.95
N ASN A 147 -22.85 55.85 -16.81
CA ASN A 147 -23.29 54.59 -17.46
C ASN A 147 -22.11 53.63 -17.64
#